data_AF-A0A967YBT4-F1
#
_entry.id   AF-A0A967YBT4-F1
#
_cell.length_a   1.000
_cell.length_b   1.000
_cell.length_c   1.000
_cell.angle_alpha   90.00
_cell.angle_beta   90.00
_cell.angle_gamma   90.00
#
_symmetry.space_group_name_H-M   'P 1'
#
loop_
_entity.id
_entity.type
_entity.pdbx_description
1 polymer ?
#
loop_
_entity_poly.entity_id
_entity_poly.type
_entity_poly.pdbx_seq_one_letter_code
_entity_poly.pdbx_strand_id
1 'polypeptide(L)'
;MAFNIRPFGTDFLTERKRTDDLNNRRGLDEAFKSLTMIGILFAFFLTMQGPVGWIKDMARVTSLDGYGLYLAGYVTLNFLLVPGLFLLVSYLSKLASGNRDVPLKKVFVDFSYCLVPIGIARWAAFSLAIIFPNGSYLLNIISDPFSLGWNLFGTATFSWTPFWTGALPFLQTAILLIGLAFSLEYGYKFAKQIYKTGREAIRGWIPMLLLLVGLSIFFIWLFKG
;
A
#
# COMPACT_ATOMS: atom_id res chain seq x y z
N MET A 1 -11.39 -24.90 -26.43
CA MET A 1 -11.24 -24.27 -25.09
C MET A 1 -11.59 -22.81 -25.22
N ALA A 2 -12.66 -22.34 -24.58
CA ALA A 2 -12.95 -20.90 -24.50
C ALA A 2 -12.16 -20.31 -23.33
N PHE A 3 -11.22 -19.40 -23.62
CA PHE A 3 -10.51 -18.65 -22.59
C PHE A 3 -11.51 -17.67 -21.95
N ASN A 4 -11.96 -17.98 -20.73
CA ASN A 4 -12.85 -17.10 -19.99
C ASN A 4 -12.03 -15.97 -19.34
N ILE A 5 -11.82 -14.89 -20.09
CA ILE A 5 -11.16 -13.67 -19.58
C ILE A 5 -12.19 -12.93 -18.72
N ARG A 6 -12.07 -13.07 -17.39
CA ARG A 6 -12.90 -12.32 -16.45
C ARG A 6 -12.37 -10.88 -16.35
N PRO A 7 -13.27 -9.88 -16.22
CA PRO A 7 -12.85 -8.51 -15.95
C PRO A 7 -11.99 -8.43 -14.67
N PHE A 8 -10.96 -7.59 -14.70
CA PHE A 8 -10.06 -7.40 -13.55
C PHE A 8 -10.86 -7.00 -12.30
N GLY A 9 -10.59 -7.67 -11.17
CA GLY A 9 -11.17 -7.35 -9.86
C GLY A 9 -12.59 -7.85 -9.59
N THR A 10 -13.18 -8.67 -10.47
CA THR A 10 -14.47 -9.32 -10.18
C THR A 10 -14.42 -10.23 -8.95
N ASP A 11 -13.26 -10.80 -8.65
CA ASP A 11 -13.07 -11.64 -7.46
C ASP A 11 -13.13 -10.84 -6.15
N PHE A 12 -12.92 -9.52 -6.19
CA PHE A 12 -13.14 -8.66 -5.03
C PHE A 12 -14.61 -8.45 -4.71
N LEU A 13 -15.50 -8.59 -5.69
CA LEU A 13 -16.92 -8.26 -5.57
C LEU A 13 -17.81 -9.49 -5.37
N THR A 14 -17.25 -10.71 -5.49
CA THR A 14 -18.04 -11.93 -5.32
C THR A 14 -18.69 -11.98 -3.95
N GLU A 15 -19.95 -12.40 -3.90
CA GLU A 15 -20.65 -12.66 -2.64
C GLU A 15 -19.95 -13.76 -1.85
N ARG A 16 -20.06 -13.67 -0.53
CA ARG A 16 -19.45 -14.63 0.39
C ARG A 16 -20.03 -16.02 0.13
N LYS A 17 -19.17 -16.98 -0.19
CA LYS A 17 -19.57 -18.38 -0.38
C LYS A 17 -19.46 -19.13 0.94
N ARG A 18 -20.19 -20.23 1.09
CA ARG A 18 -20.06 -21.15 2.23
C ARG A 18 -18.61 -21.63 2.46
N THR A 19 -17.84 -21.76 1.39
CA THR A 19 -16.40 -22.10 1.44
C THR A 19 -15.54 -21.00 2.05
N ASP A 20 -16.00 -19.75 2.00
CA ASP A 20 -15.30 -18.61 2.62
C ASP A 20 -15.47 -18.64 4.14
N ASP A 21 -16.62 -19.08 4.64
CA ASP A 21 -16.83 -19.27 6.08
C ASP A 21 -15.99 -20.44 6.63
N LEU A 22 -15.85 -21.53 5.87
CA LEU A 22 -14.98 -22.66 6.22
C LEU A 22 -13.49 -22.27 6.26
N ASN A 23 -13.06 -21.37 5.38
CA ASN A 23 -11.66 -20.93 5.27
C ASN A 23 -11.40 -19.56 5.94
N ASN A 24 -12.36 -19.02 6.69
CA ASN A 24 -12.32 -17.69 7.30
C ASN A 24 -11.90 -16.55 6.34
N ARG A 25 -12.29 -16.66 5.07
CA ARG A 25 -12.02 -15.62 4.06
C ARG A 25 -12.87 -14.38 4.33
N ARG A 26 -12.31 -13.22 4.01
CA ARG A 26 -12.82 -11.90 4.45
C ARG A 26 -12.91 -11.82 5.97
N GLY A 27 -11.81 -12.22 6.62
CA GLY A 27 -11.59 -12.09 8.05
C GLY A 27 -10.85 -10.80 8.41
N LEU A 28 -10.61 -10.63 9.71
CA LEU A 28 -9.75 -9.55 10.20
C LEU A 28 -8.31 -9.72 9.73
N ASP A 29 -7.84 -10.95 9.53
CA ASP A 29 -6.49 -11.25 9.04
C ASP A 29 -6.24 -10.65 7.64
N GLU A 30 -7.21 -10.75 6.73
CA GLU A 30 -7.12 -10.12 5.40
C GLU A 30 -7.13 -8.59 5.48
N ALA A 31 -7.94 -8.02 6.39
CA ALA A 31 -7.93 -6.60 6.66
C ALA A 31 -6.58 -6.11 7.21
N PHE A 32 -5.99 -6.85 8.15
CA PHE A 32 -4.67 -6.54 8.68
C PHE A 32 -3.56 -6.69 7.63
N LYS A 33 -3.68 -7.60 6.66
CA LYS A 33 -2.72 -7.68 5.53
C LYS A 33 -2.74 -6.41 4.69
N SER A 34 -3.93 -5.87 4.36
CA SER A 34 -4.00 -4.63 3.56
C SER A 34 -3.57 -3.39 4.35
N LEU A 35 -3.82 -3.36 5.66
CA LEU A 35 -3.39 -2.29 6.55
C LEU A 35 -1.87 -2.29 6.78
N THR A 36 -1.29 -3.45 7.09
CA THR A 36 0.17 -3.57 7.27
C THR A 36 0.90 -3.27 5.96
N MET A 37 0.35 -3.64 4.79
CA MET A 37 0.91 -3.22 3.50
C MET A 37 1.07 -1.68 3.40
N ILE A 38 0.16 -0.90 4.00
CA ILE A 38 0.24 0.57 4.04
C ILE A 38 1.25 1.04 5.08
N GLY A 39 1.19 0.49 6.30
CA GLY A 39 2.07 0.89 7.40
C GLY A 39 3.54 0.57 7.14
N ILE A 40 3.85 -0.62 6.65
CA ILE A 40 5.21 -1.05 6.28
C ILE A 40 5.78 -0.12 5.21
N LEU A 41 4.99 0.16 4.17
CA LEU A 41 5.43 1.04 3.09
C LEU A 41 5.69 2.45 3.60
N PHE A 42 4.82 2.97 4.47
CA PHE A 42 5.03 4.28 5.07
C PHE A 42 6.34 4.34 5.88
N ALA A 43 6.62 3.32 6.69
CA ALA A 43 7.90 3.22 7.40
C ALA A 43 9.11 3.17 6.44
N PHE A 44 9.02 2.40 5.35
CA PHE A 44 10.07 2.33 4.32
C PHE A 44 10.28 3.66 3.61
N PHE A 45 9.22 4.41 3.33
CA PHE A 45 9.35 5.77 2.82
C PHE A 45 10.14 6.63 3.79
N LEU A 46 9.78 6.65 5.08
CA LEU A 46 10.48 7.47 6.07
C LEU A 46 11.96 7.11 6.22
N THR A 47 12.30 5.82 6.22
CA THR A 47 13.67 5.35 6.45
C THR A 47 14.55 5.36 5.21
N MET A 48 14.00 5.17 4.01
CA MET A 48 14.79 5.06 2.78
C MET A 48 14.71 6.33 1.92
N GLN A 49 13.52 6.91 1.77
CA GLN A 49 13.26 8.00 0.81
C GLN A 49 12.91 9.33 1.49
N GLY A 50 12.66 9.34 2.79
CA GLY A 50 12.19 10.51 3.52
C GLY A 50 13.27 11.57 3.73
N PRO A 51 12.88 12.82 4.02
CA PRO A 51 13.84 13.91 4.23
C PRO A 51 14.53 13.85 5.60
N VAL A 52 14.01 13.04 6.53
CA VAL A 52 14.39 13.08 7.95
C VAL A 52 15.55 12.12 8.24
N GLY A 53 16.76 12.66 8.44
CA GLY A 53 17.98 11.85 8.64
C GLY A 53 18.00 11.00 9.91
N TRP A 54 17.53 11.53 11.05
CA TRP A 54 17.60 10.82 12.34
C TRP A 54 16.79 9.51 12.35
N ILE A 55 15.67 9.44 11.63
CA ILE A 55 14.89 8.20 11.47
C ILE A 55 15.71 7.14 10.71
N LYS A 56 16.51 7.56 9.72
CA LYS A 56 17.37 6.66 8.95
C LYS A 56 18.50 6.12 9.82
N ASP A 57 19.08 6.95 10.68
CA ASP A 57 20.17 6.55 11.56
C ASP A 57 19.72 5.53 12.61
N MET A 58 18.49 5.68 13.11
CA MET A 58 17.85 4.69 13.99
C MET A 58 17.63 3.35 13.28
N ALA A 59 17.21 3.37 12.01
CA ALA A 59 17.01 2.16 11.22
C ALA A 59 18.32 1.46 10.81
N ARG A 60 19.45 2.20 10.74
CA ARG A 60 20.79 1.69 10.42
C ARG A 60 21.50 0.98 11.57
N VAL A 61 20.87 0.88 12.75
CA VAL A 61 21.42 0.22 13.94
C VAL A 61 22.75 0.85 14.39
N THR A 62 22.85 2.18 14.28
CA THR A 62 24.02 2.92 14.79
C THR A 62 24.14 2.86 16.31
N SER A 63 23.01 2.69 17.01
CA SER A 63 22.91 2.48 18.46
C SER A 63 21.75 1.52 18.77
N LEU A 64 21.87 0.77 19.87
CA LEU A 64 20.81 -0.14 20.33
C LEU A 64 19.55 0.63 20.76
N ASP A 65 19.71 1.77 21.45
CA ASP A 65 18.58 2.59 21.91
C ASP A 65 17.80 3.19 20.75
N GLY A 66 18.51 3.73 19.75
CA GLY A 66 17.90 4.27 18.54
C GLY A 66 17.15 3.20 17.75
N TYR A 67 17.75 2.02 17.61
CA TYR A 67 17.10 0.90 16.94
C TYR A 67 15.87 0.37 17.72
N GLY A 68 15.96 0.30 19.05
CA GLY A 68 14.85 -0.08 19.92
C GLY A 68 13.66 0.87 19.78
N LEU A 69 13.91 2.18 19.76
CA LEU A 69 12.86 3.18 19.53
C LEU A 69 12.28 3.09 18.11
N TYR A 70 13.10 2.79 17.10
CA TYR A 70 12.62 2.55 15.74
C TYR A 70 11.68 1.34 15.68
N LEU A 71 12.05 0.21 16.30
CA LEU A 71 11.20 -0.98 16.38
C LEU A 71 9.88 -0.71 17.11
N ALA A 72 9.95 -0.02 18.25
CA ALA A 72 8.76 0.37 19.01
C ALA A 72 7.83 1.26 18.16
N GLY A 73 8.39 2.26 17.46
CA GLY A 73 7.65 3.12 16.55
C GLY A 73 7.05 2.36 15.37
N TYR A 74 7.80 1.44 14.77
CA TYR A 74 7.37 0.62 13.64
C TYR A 74 6.20 -0.32 14.01
N VAL A 75 6.29 -0.99 15.17
CA VAL A 75 5.22 -1.85 15.69
C VAL A 75 4.00 -1.00 16.04
N THR A 76 4.19 0.13 16.73
CA THR A 76 3.12 1.07 17.06
C THR A 76 2.39 1.57 15.81
N LEU A 77 3.13 1.92 14.77
CA LEU A 77 2.57 2.37 13.50
C LEU A 77 1.68 1.29 12.87
N ASN A 78 2.18 0.06 12.75
CA ASN A 78 1.51 -1.01 12.01
C ASN A 78 0.35 -1.67 12.76
N PHE A 79 0.46 -1.79 14.09
CA PHE A 79 -0.53 -2.52 14.89
C PHE A 79 -1.48 -1.62 15.70
N LEU A 80 -1.12 -0.35 15.90
CA LEU A 80 -1.96 0.59 16.63
C LEU A 80 -2.42 1.77 15.77
N LEU A 81 -1.51 2.54 15.18
CA LEU A 81 -1.88 3.80 14.51
C LEU A 81 -2.63 3.58 13.20
N VAL A 82 -2.13 2.73 12.30
CA VAL A 82 -2.79 2.47 11.01
C VAL A 82 -4.13 1.74 11.19
N PRO A 83 -4.22 0.63 11.96
CA PRO A 83 -5.50 -0.01 12.21
C PRO A 83 -6.46 0.88 13.02
N GLY A 84 -5.95 1.65 13.99
CA GLY A 84 -6.75 2.57 14.79
C GLY A 84 -7.34 3.71 13.97
N LEU A 85 -6.55 4.34 13.11
CA LEU A 85 -7.04 5.35 12.15
C LEU A 85 -8.09 4.75 11.21
N PHE A 86 -7.82 3.56 10.66
CA PHE A 86 -8.76 2.92 9.76
C PHE A 86 -10.06 2.48 10.46
N LEU A 87 -9.98 2.05 11.72
CA LEU A 87 -11.14 1.77 12.56
C LEU A 87 -11.96 3.04 12.83
N LEU A 88 -11.29 4.16 13.12
CA LEU A 88 -11.94 5.46 13.29
C LEU A 88 -12.68 5.87 12.01
N VAL A 89 -12.03 5.75 10.84
CA VAL A 89 -12.69 6.07 9.55
C VAL A 89 -13.83 5.10 9.24
N SER A 90 -13.70 3.82 9.59
CA SER A 90 -14.78 2.82 9.48
C SER A 90 -15.97 3.16 10.37
N TYR A 91 -15.70 3.66 11.58
CA TYR A 91 -16.72 4.15 12.49
C TYR A 91 -17.42 5.40 11.95
N LEU A 92 -16.67 6.37 11.42
CA LEU A 92 -17.22 7.55 10.76
C LEU A 92 -18.04 7.19 9.52
N SER A 93 -17.60 6.20 8.73
CA SER A 93 -18.36 5.65 7.60
C SER A 93 -19.72 5.12 8.06
N LYS A 94 -19.73 4.29 9.11
CA LYS A 94 -20.96 3.77 9.71
C LYS A 94 -21.86 4.90 10.18
N LEU A 95 -21.31 5.88 10.91
CA LEU A 95 -22.06 7.03 11.42
C LEU A 95 -22.68 7.85 10.28
N ALA A 96 -21.89 8.17 9.25
CA ALA A 96 -22.32 8.95 8.10
C ALA A 96 -23.42 8.25 7.28
N SER A 97 -23.36 6.93 7.16
CA SER A 97 -24.41 6.15 6.50
C SER A 97 -25.78 6.30 7.18
N GLY A 98 -25.81 6.49 8.51
CA GLY A 98 -27.03 6.47 9.32
C GLY A 98 -27.58 5.07 9.61
N ASN A 99 -26.94 4.01 9.11
CA ASN A 99 -27.39 2.63 9.29
C ASN A 99 -26.76 1.99 10.55
N ARG A 100 -27.56 1.82 11.60
CA ARG A 100 -27.11 1.24 12.88
C ARG A 100 -26.97 -0.28 12.83
N ASP A 101 -27.70 -0.95 11.94
CA ASP A 101 -27.78 -2.42 11.84
C ASP A 101 -26.47 -3.04 11.33
N VAL A 102 -25.73 -2.31 10.49
CA VAL A 102 -24.49 -2.83 9.90
C VAL A 102 -23.41 -2.97 10.98
N PRO A 103 -22.83 -4.17 11.20
CA PRO A 103 -21.79 -4.34 12.21
C PRO A 103 -20.50 -3.62 11.79
N LEU A 104 -19.86 -2.91 12.72
CA LEU A 104 -18.62 -2.15 12.44
C LEU A 104 -17.51 -3.03 11.89
N LYS A 105 -17.40 -4.27 12.39
CA LYS A 105 -16.44 -5.28 11.88
C LYS A 105 -16.60 -5.51 10.38
N LYS A 106 -17.84 -5.55 9.87
CA LYS A 106 -18.11 -5.73 8.43
C LYS A 106 -17.65 -4.50 7.64
N VAL A 107 -17.96 -3.30 8.12
CA VAL A 107 -17.50 -2.04 7.50
C VAL A 107 -15.97 -2.01 7.41
N PHE A 108 -15.30 -2.34 8.52
CA PHE A 108 -13.83 -2.41 8.59
C PHE A 108 -13.26 -3.42 7.60
N VAL A 109 -13.72 -4.66 7.62
CA VAL A 109 -13.17 -5.71 6.75
C VAL A 109 -13.49 -5.46 5.27
N ASP A 110 -14.73 -5.10 4.93
CA ASP A 110 -15.11 -4.95 3.52
C ASP A 110 -14.41 -3.73 2.89
N PHE A 111 -14.26 -2.61 3.63
CA PHE A 111 -13.52 -1.46 3.11
C PHE A 111 -12.00 -1.64 3.09
N SER A 112 -11.41 -2.54 3.89
CA SER A 112 -9.95 -2.72 3.90
C SER A 112 -9.42 -3.20 2.54
N TYR A 113 -10.26 -3.85 1.72
CA TYR A 113 -9.92 -4.24 0.35
C TYR A 113 -9.72 -3.04 -0.59
N CYS A 114 -10.29 -1.88 -0.28
CA CYS A 114 -10.03 -0.65 -1.03
C CYS A 114 -8.57 -0.22 -0.95
N LEU A 115 -7.85 -0.65 0.10
CA LEU A 115 -6.43 -0.33 0.28
C LEU A 115 -5.53 -1.16 -0.64
N VAL A 116 -6.02 -2.27 -1.20
CA VAL A 116 -5.22 -3.20 -2.01
C VAL A 116 -4.71 -2.55 -3.30
N PRO A 117 -5.57 -1.98 -4.19
CA PRO A 117 -5.08 -1.39 -5.44
C PRO A 117 -4.12 -0.22 -5.23
N ILE A 118 -4.48 0.74 -4.36
CA ILE A 118 -3.62 1.87 -4.00
C ILE A 118 -2.35 1.44 -3.28
N GLY A 119 -2.37 0.39 -2.48
CA GLY A 119 -1.17 -0.12 -1.80
C GLY A 119 -0.19 -0.75 -2.78
N ILE A 120 -0.67 -1.61 -3.68
CA ILE A 120 0.15 -2.19 -4.76
C ILE A 120 0.76 -1.09 -5.62
N ALA A 121 -0.04 -0.09 -6.03
CA ALA A 121 0.44 1.03 -6.82
C ALA A 121 1.56 1.82 -6.10
N ARG A 122 1.43 2.04 -4.79
CA ARG A 122 2.49 2.71 -4.02
C ARG A 122 3.74 1.85 -3.88
N TRP A 123 3.62 0.54 -3.69
CA TRP A 123 4.76 -0.37 -3.69
C TRP A 123 5.48 -0.38 -5.04
N ALA A 124 4.74 -0.36 -6.15
CA ALA A 124 5.32 -0.21 -7.49
C ALA A 124 6.05 1.14 -7.64
N ALA A 125 5.43 2.25 -7.22
CA ALA A 125 6.05 3.58 -7.24
C ALA A 125 7.32 3.65 -6.37
N PHE A 126 7.29 3.05 -5.17
CA PHE A 126 8.45 2.95 -4.28
C PHE A 126 9.60 2.19 -4.94
N SER A 127 9.31 1.08 -5.61
CA SER A 127 10.32 0.26 -6.31
C SER A 127 11.00 1.03 -7.45
N LEU A 128 10.28 1.90 -8.18
CA LEU A 128 10.91 2.72 -9.23
C LEU A 128 12.02 3.61 -8.68
N ALA A 129 11.85 4.16 -7.48
CA ALA A 129 12.86 4.99 -6.83
C ALA A 129 14.09 4.22 -6.36
N ILE A 130 14.01 2.88 -6.30
CA ILE A 130 15.17 2.01 -6.07
C ILE A 130 15.81 1.64 -7.41
N ILE A 131 15.00 1.26 -8.40
CA ILE A 131 15.45 0.71 -9.69
C ILE A 131 16.09 1.78 -10.58
N PHE A 132 15.50 2.97 -10.72
CA PHE A 132 16.01 3.97 -11.67
C PHE A 132 17.36 4.57 -11.28
N PRO A 133 17.63 4.88 -9.99
CA PRO A 133 18.95 5.34 -9.58
C PRO A 133 20.01 4.23 -9.59
N ASN A 134 19.65 2.97 -9.28
CA ASN A 134 20.63 1.91 -9.00
C ASN A 134 20.60 0.73 -9.98
N GLY A 135 19.65 0.67 -10.91
CA GLY A 135 19.37 -0.53 -11.70
C GLY A 135 20.50 -0.91 -12.65
N SER A 136 21.28 0.04 -13.15
CA SER A 136 22.46 -0.23 -13.98
C SER A 136 23.56 -0.97 -13.21
N TYR A 137 23.63 -0.77 -11.88
CA TYR A 137 24.59 -1.47 -11.02
C TYR A 137 24.30 -2.97 -10.92
N LEU A 138 23.06 -3.39 -11.17
CA LEU A 138 22.68 -4.81 -11.14
C LEU A 138 23.48 -5.64 -12.17
N LEU A 139 23.88 -5.04 -13.28
CA LEU A 139 24.72 -5.69 -14.29
C LEU A 139 26.11 -6.04 -13.76
N ASN A 140 26.67 -5.21 -12.87
CA ASN A 140 27.94 -5.53 -12.22
C ASN A 140 27.76 -6.68 -11.23
N ILE A 141 26.72 -6.61 -10.38
CA ILE A 141 26.45 -7.63 -9.35
C ILE A 141 26.19 -9.00 -9.99
N ILE A 142 25.43 -9.08 -11.08
CA ILE A 142 25.13 -10.37 -11.71
C ILE A 142 26.38 -10.99 -12.36
N SER A 143 27.30 -10.16 -12.86
CA SER A 143 28.57 -10.63 -13.42
C SER A 143 29.59 -11.04 -12.36
N ASP A 144 29.57 -10.39 -11.18
CA ASP A 144 30.47 -10.69 -10.04
C ASP A 144 29.71 -10.70 -8.69
N PRO A 145 28.86 -11.72 -8.44
CA PRO A 145 27.95 -11.72 -7.29
C PRO A 145 28.66 -11.82 -5.93
N PHE A 146 29.89 -12.36 -5.91
CA PHE A 146 30.69 -12.52 -4.70
C PHE A 146 31.84 -11.51 -4.62
N SER A 147 31.94 -10.58 -5.57
CA SER A 147 33.07 -9.63 -5.66
C SER A 147 34.44 -10.33 -5.69
N LEU A 148 34.51 -11.48 -6.36
CA LEU A 148 35.73 -12.30 -6.50
C LEU A 148 36.51 -11.95 -7.78
N GLY A 149 36.08 -10.92 -8.51
CA GLY A 149 36.64 -10.54 -9.80
C GLY A 149 36.09 -11.36 -10.97
N TRP A 150 34.95 -12.03 -10.79
CA TRP A 150 34.31 -12.77 -11.87
C TRP A 150 33.74 -11.83 -12.94
N ASN A 151 33.56 -12.35 -14.15
CA ASN A 151 32.90 -11.61 -15.22
C ASN A 151 32.00 -12.53 -16.04
N LEU A 152 31.01 -13.12 -15.37
CA LEU A 152 30.17 -14.19 -15.94
C LEU A 152 29.45 -13.78 -17.23
N PHE A 153 29.08 -12.50 -17.37
CA PHE A 153 28.33 -11.97 -18.51
C PHE A 153 29.04 -10.84 -19.25
N GLY A 154 30.31 -10.58 -18.96
CA GLY A 154 31.06 -9.49 -19.59
C GLY A 154 30.73 -8.09 -19.06
N THR A 155 29.85 -7.97 -18.05
CA THR A 155 29.34 -6.69 -17.55
C THR A 155 29.89 -6.27 -16.19
N ALA A 156 30.92 -6.93 -15.66
CA ALA A 156 31.49 -6.61 -14.33
C ALA A 156 32.10 -5.19 -14.24
N THR A 157 32.47 -4.60 -15.37
CA THR A 157 33.12 -3.28 -15.44
C THR A 157 32.18 -2.19 -15.99
N PHE A 158 30.87 -2.45 -16.05
CA PHE A 158 29.92 -1.46 -16.54
C PHE A 158 29.80 -0.30 -15.55
N SER A 159 30.00 0.92 -16.03
CA SER A 159 29.85 2.10 -15.18
C SER A 159 28.42 2.24 -14.66
N TRP A 160 28.30 2.46 -13.35
CA TRP A 160 27.02 2.86 -12.76
C TRP A 160 26.53 4.16 -13.39
N THR A 161 25.33 4.10 -13.96
CA THR A 161 24.68 5.22 -14.63
C THR A 161 23.20 5.25 -14.24
N PRO A 162 22.76 6.23 -13.45
CA PRO A 162 21.34 6.45 -13.19
C PRO A 162 20.59 6.69 -14.51
N PHE A 163 19.37 6.16 -14.63
CA PHE A 163 18.54 6.35 -15.81
C PHE A 163 17.13 6.78 -15.39
N TRP A 164 16.51 7.66 -16.18
CA TRP A 164 15.11 8.07 -16.01
C TRP A 164 14.76 8.71 -14.65
N THR A 165 15.76 9.14 -13.88
CA THR A 165 15.58 9.77 -12.56
C THR A 165 14.80 11.09 -12.65
N GLY A 166 14.98 11.88 -13.72
CA GLY A 166 14.20 13.10 -13.95
C GLY A 166 12.71 12.85 -14.22
N ALA A 167 12.34 11.68 -14.74
CA ALA A 167 10.94 11.28 -14.98
C ALA A 167 10.29 10.61 -13.76
N LEU A 168 11.08 10.30 -12.72
CA LEU A 168 10.67 9.45 -11.60
C LEU A 168 9.43 10.01 -10.85
N PRO A 169 9.36 11.29 -10.42
CA PRO A 169 8.19 11.78 -9.69
C PRO A 169 6.91 11.73 -10.51
N PHE A 170 7.01 11.94 -11.83
CA PHE A 170 5.87 11.87 -12.75
C PHE A 170 5.34 10.44 -12.90
N LEU A 171 6.25 9.46 -13.07
CA LEU A 171 5.89 8.05 -13.19
C LEU A 171 5.31 7.49 -11.88
N GLN A 172 5.92 7.83 -10.73
CA GLN A 172 5.39 7.47 -9.41
C GLN A 172 3.99 8.04 -9.18
N THR A 173 3.78 9.32 -9.54
CA THR A 173 2.47 9.96 -9.44
C THR A 173 1.45 9.30 -10.36
N ALA A 174 1.81 9.01 -11.62
CA ALA A 174 0.91 8.37 -12.57
C ALA A 174 0.45 6.98 -12.08
N ILE A 175 1.37 6.14 -11.62
CA ILE A 175 1.06 4.82 -11.07
C ILE A 175 0.15 4.94 -9.85
N LEU A 176 0.44 5.88 -8.94
CA LEU A 176 -0.37 6.13 -7.76
C LEU A 176 -1.80 6.56 -8.11
N LEU A 177 -1.97 7.44 -9.10
CA LEU A 177 -3.29 7.89 -9.55
C LEU A 177 -4.10 6.76 -10.19
N ILE A 178 -3.45 5.87 -10.95
CA ILE A 178 -4.10 4.66 -11.49
C ILE A 178 -4.59 3.77 -10.33
N GLY A 179 -3.74 3.51 -9.34
CA GLY A 179 -4.11 2.74 -8.15
C GLY A 179 -5.26 3.37 -7.36
N LEU A 180 -5.23 4.70 -7.20
CA LEU A 180 -6.30 5.46 -6.55
C LEU A 180 -7.62 5.32 -7.32
N ALA A 181 -7.60 5.45 -8.66
CA ALA A 181 -8.81 5.32 -9.48
C ALA A 181 -9.49 3.96 -9.25
N PHE A 182 -8.72 2.87 -9.26
CA PHE A 182 -9.24 1.54 -8.93
C PHE A 182 -9.76 1.47 -7.49
N SER A 183 -9.01 1.97 -6.51
CA SER A 183 -9.44 1.99 -5.11
C SER A 183 -10.75 2.76 -4.90
N LEU A 184 -10.95 3.87 -5.63
CA LEU A 184 -12.18 4.66 -5.56
C LEU A 184 -13.36 3.94 -6.20
N GLU A 185 -13.16 3.31 -7.35
CA GLU A 185 -14.18 2.53 -8.04
C GLU A 185 -14.65 1.35 -7.19
N TYR A 186 -13.71 0.53 -6.71
CA TYR A 186 -14.01 -0.63 -5.87
C TYR A 186 -14.58 -0.22 -4.52
N GLY A 187 -14.10 0.87 -3.93
CA GLY A 187 -14.62 1.33 -2.65
C GLY A 187 -16.08 1.79 -2.70
N TYR A 188 -16.50 2.45 -3.78
CA TYR A 188 -17.92 2.73 -3.96
C TYR A 188 -18.75 1.46 -4.18
N LYS A 189 -18.21 0.45 -4.89
CA LYS A 189 -18.86 -0.85 -5.05
C LYS A 189 -19.01 -1.59 -3.72
N PHE A 190 -17.98 -1.56 -2.86
CA PHE A 190 -18.06 -2.11 -1.51
C PHE A 190 -19.08 -1.37 -0.65
N ALA A 191 -19.15 -0.04 -0.73
CA ALA A 191 -20.16 0.73 -0.01
C ALA A 191 -21.59 0.28 -0.36
N LYS A 192 -21.86 -0.04 -1.64
CA LYS A 192 -23.15 -0.59 -2.08
C LYS A 192 -23.41 -2.02 -1.59
N GLN A 193 -22.39 -2.80 -1.29
CA GLN A 193 -22.54 -4.15 -0.71
C GLN A 193 -22.71 -4.10 0.82
N ILE A 194 -22.15 -3.08 1.48
CA ILE A 194 -22.22 -2.89 2.93
C ILE A 194 -23.57 -2.29 3.33
N TYR A 195 -24.05 -1.28 2.60
CA TYR A 195 -25.22 -0.49 2.96
C TYR A 195 -26.43 -0.80 2.06
N LYS A 196 -27.63 -0.80 2.65
CA LYS A 196 -28.86 -1.28 1.98
C LYS A 196 -29.35 -0.32 0.91
N THR A 197 -29.24 0.99 1.14
CA THR A 197 -29.75 2.02 0.22
C THR A 197 -28.63 2.81 -0.46
N GLY A 198 -28.90 3.32 -1.66
CA GLY A 198 -27.91 4.12 -2.40
C GLY A 198 -27.49 5.40 -1.66
N ARG A 199 -28.39 6.03 -0.90
CA ARG A 199 -28.07 7.22 -0.09
C ARG A 199 -27.16 6.88 1.08
N GLU A 200 -27.42 5.77 1.79
CA GLU A 200 -26.54 5.26 2.84
C GLU A 200 -25.15 4.93 2.28
N ALA A 201 -25.09 4.26 1.12
CA ALA A 201 -23.83 3.90 0.47
C ALA A 201 -22.98 5.12 0.11
N ILE A 202 -23.58 6.15 -0.49
CA ILE A 202 -22.87 7.40 -0.83
C ILE A 202 -22.34 8.07 0.45
N ARG A 203 -23.19 8.24 1.47
CA ARG A 203 -22.78 8.92 2.72
C ARG A 203 -21.71 8.14 3.47
N GLY A 204 -21.87 6.82 3.58
CA GLY A 204 -20.88 5.94 4.21
C GLY A 204 -19.57 5.87 3.42
N TRP A 205 -19.58 6.12 2.11
CA TRP A 205 -18.38 6.13 1.28
C TRP A 205 -17.52 7.38 1.48
N ILE A 206 -18.12 8.54 1.80
CA ILE A 206 -17.40 9.83 1.90
C ILE A 206 -16.17 9.76 2.84
N PRO A 207 -16.27 9.24 4.09
CA PRO A 207 -15.10 9.16 4.97
C PRO A 207 -13.95 8.31 4.40
N MET A 208 -14.27 7.21 3.71
CA MET A 208 -13.27 6.33 3.07
C MET A 208 -12.64 6.99 1.85
N LEU A 209 -13.43 7.70 1.04
CA LEU A 209 -12.93 8.50 -0.08
C LEU A 209 -11.93 9.55 0.40
N LEU A 210 -12.27 10.29 1.47
CA LEU A 210 -11.39 11.31 2.03
C LEU A 210 -10.09 10.71 2.55
N LEU A 211 -10.14 9.54 3.20
CA LEU A 211 -8.94 8.82 3.62
C LEU A 211 -8.04 8.45 2.43
N LEU A 212 -8.62 7.88 1.36
CA LEU A 212 -7.86 7.45 0.18
C LEU A 212 -7.22 8.63 -0.55
N VAL A 213 -7.98 9.70 -0.77
CA VAL A 213 -7.48 10.92 -1.42
C VAL A 213 -6.42 11.59 -0.54
N GLY A 214 -6.65 11.71 0.77
CA GLY A 214 -5.69 12.27 1.72
C GLY A 214 -4.38 11.49 1.74
N LEU A 215 -4.45 10.16 1.78
CA LEU A 215 -3.27 9.30 1.66
C LEU A 215 -2.55 9.52 0.33
N SER A 216 -3.26 9.58 -0.80
CA SER A 216 -2.63 9.84 -2.10
C SER A 216 -1.92 11.19 -2.16
N ILE A 217 -2.55 12.27 -1.68
CA ILE A 217 -1.92 13.60 -1.64
C ILE A 217 -0.65 13.56 -0.79
N PHE A 218 -0.73 12.91 0.37
CA PHE A 218 0.41 12.77 1.28
C PHE A 218 1.58 12.00 0.64
N PHE A 219 1.32 10.90 -0.06
CA PHE A 219 2.38 10.15 -0.76
C PHE A 219 2.94 10.91 -1.97
N ILE A 220 2.12 11.65 -2.73
CA ILE A 220 2.61 12.51 -3.82
C ILE A 220 3.55 13.59 -3.28
N TRP A 221 3.21 14.19 -2.13
CA TRP A 221 4.08 15.13 -1.44
C TRP A 221 5.41 14.47 -1.07
N LEU A 222 5.39 13.25 -0.48
CA LEU A 222 6.60 12.50 -0.16
C LEU A 222 7.47 12.18 -1.39
N PHE A 223 6.88 11.93 -2.57
CA PHE A 223 7.64 11.60 -3.78
C PHE A 223 8.36 12.82 -4.36
N LYS A 224 7.82 14.03 -4.14
CA LYS A 224 8.43 15.26 -4.66
C LYS A 224 9.62 15.74 -3.82
N GLY A 225 9.70 15.30 -2.56
CA GLY A 225 10.70 15.77 -1.60
C GLY A 225 10.24 17.04 -0.89
#